data_AF-A0A535WVJ7-F1
#
_entry.id   AF-A0A535WVJ7-F1
#
_cell.length_a   1.000
_cell.length_b   1.000
_cell.length_c   1.000
_cell.angle_alpha   90.00
_cell.angle_beta   90.00
_cell.angle_gamma   90.00
#
_symmetry.space_group_name_H-M   'P 1'
#
loop_
_entity.id
_entity.type
_entity.pdbx_description
1 polymer ?
#
loop_
_entity_poly.entity_id
_entity_poly.type
_entity_poly.pdbx_seq_one_letter_code
_entity_poly.pdbx_strand_id
1 'polypeptide(L)'
;MTWIDIFPIVLIVAYGVGGFFSGLIRRFIGLVALFIAVWAATNMGLQAGGILQQTSSFELADARVYGFFGIIVALLVIVEVATQLAHSQIQIPAVVLNRTLGTLVGVSTAILLSVIVVYEIGAASNPIGGAQLDPLQQNLRDSVRHSLFMVKLVNAIDRPILALFQPLLPGDPQVYFGPGPVNP
;
A
#
# COMPACT_ATOMS: atom_id res chain seq x y z
N MET A 1 0.12 -15.83 -13.99
CA MET A 1 0.09 -15.51 -12.55
C MET A 1 1.26 -14.61 -12.29
N THR A 2 1.01 -13.42 -11.75
CA THR A 2 2.05 -12.41 -11.48
C THR A 2 2.17 -12.18 -9.98
N TRP A 3 3.19 -11.43 -9.54
CA TRP A 3 3.33 -11.09 -8.13
C TRP A 3 2.13 -10.29 -7.58
N ILE A 4 1.41 -9.57 -8.45
CA ILE A 4 0.15 -8.88 -8.12
C ILE A 4 -0.94 -9.89 -7.71
N ASP A 5 -0.95 -11.10 -8.28
CA ASP A 5 -1.90 -12.15 -7.89
C ASP A 5 -1.57 -12.77 -6.52
N ILE A 6 -0.28 -12.82 -6.17
CA ILE A 6 0.22 -13.48 -4.95
C ILE A 6 0.20 -12.53 -3.76
N PHE A 7 0.56 -11.26 -3.98
CA PHE A 7 0.79 -10.29 -2.92
C PHE A 7 -0.40 -10.12 -1.95
N PRO A 8 -1.64 -9.93 -2.41
CA PRO A 8 -2.79 -9.82 -1.51
C PRO A 8 -3.09 -11.09 -0.71
N ILE A 9 -2.85 -12.27 -1.29
CA ILE A 9 -3.02 -13.54 -0.57
C ILE A 9 -2.03 -13.59 0.59
N VAL A 10 -0.76 -13.25 0.33
CA VAL A 10 0.28 -13.19 1.37
C VAL A 10 -0.08 -12.16 2.44
N LEU A 11 -0.57 -10.98 2.06
CA LEU A 11 -1.02 -9.97 3.02
C LEU A 11 -2.16 -10.47 3.91
N ILE A 12 -3.18 -11.10 3.33
CA ILE A 12 -4.33 -11.63 4.07
C ILE A 12 -3.87 -12.67 5.09
N VAL A 13 -2.99 -13.60 4.68
CA VAL A 13 -2.43 -14.60 5.60
C VAL A 13 -1.58 -13.94 6.67
N ALA A 14 -0.64 -13.07 6.30
CA ALA A 14 0.27 -12.42 7.24
C ALA A 14 -0.46 -11.55 8.26
N TYR A 15 -1.38 -10.69 7.82
CA TYR A 15 -2.16 -9.84 8.72
C TYR A 15 -3.25 -10.61 9.47
N GLY A 16 -3.84 -11.65 8.89
CA GLY A 16 -4.85 -12.48 9.56
C GLY A 16 -4.24 -13.28 10.72
N VAL A 17 -3.12 -13.98 10.45
CA VAL A 17 -2.34 -14.69 11.47
C VAL A 17 -1.73 -13.71 12.47
N GLY A 18 -1.13 -12.62 11.97
CA GLY A 18 -0.59 -11.55 12.80
C GLY A 18 -1.65 -10.94 13.72
N GLY A 19 -2.89 -10.81 13.25
CA GLY A 19 -4.03 -10.32 14.01
C GLY A 19 -4.51 -11.29 15.08
N PHE A 20 -4.48 -12.58 14.79
CA PHE A 20 -4.79 -13.61 15.78
C PHE A 20 -3.85 -13.54 16.98
N PHE A 21 -2.55 -13.30 16.76
CA PHE A 21 -1.57 -13.27 17.84
C PHE A 21 -1.44 -11.89 18.53
N SER A 22 -1.61 -10.80 17.79
CA SER A 22 -1.44 -9.46 18.36
C SER A 22 -2.67 -8.92 19.09
N GLY A 23 -3.85 -9.47 18.80
CA GLY A 23 -5.12 -8.96 19.33
C GLY A 23 -5.61 -7.69 18.63
N LEU A 24 -6.79 -7.24 19.08
CA LEU A 24 -7.59 -6.17 18.47
C LEU A 24 -6.87 -4.82 18.48
N ILE A 25 -6.43 -4.35 19.64
CA ILE A 25 -5.94 -2.96 19.77
C ILE A 25 -4.70 -2.72 18.90
N ARG A 26 -3.75 -3.66 18.87
CA ARG A 26 -2.58 -3.52 17.99
C ARG A 26 -2.98 -3.47 16.52
N ARG A 27 -3.94 -4.30 16.09
CA ARG A 27 -4.40 -4.29 14.69
C ARG A 27 -5.20 -3.06 14.35
N PHE A 28 -5.92 -2.48 15.31
CA PHE A 28 -6.58 -1.20 15.13
C PHE A 28 -5.56 -0.07 14.95
N ILE A 29 -4.47 -0.04 15.73
CA ILE A 29 -3.36 0.91 15.52
C ILE A 29 -2.74 0.71 14.12
N GLY A 30 -2.52 -0.55 13.72
CA GLY A 30 -2.03 -0.87 12.36
C GLY A 30 -2.98 -0.43 11.25
N LEU A 31 -4.30 -0.52 11.47
CA LEU A 31 -5.30 0.01 10.54
C LEU A 31 -5.20 1.54 10.44
N VAL A 32 -5.12 2.26 11.55
CA VAL A 32 -4.93 3.72 11.55
C VAL A 32 -3.61 4.09 10.85
N ALA A 33 -2.55 3.31 11.08
CA ALA A 33 -1.27 3.51 10.42
C ALA A 33 -1.35 3.35 8.90
N LEU A 34 -2.24 2.51 8.37
CA LEU A 34 -2.48 2.44 6.92
C LEU A 34 -2.98 3.78 6.37
N PHE A 35 -3.95 4.43 7.03
CA PHE A 35 -4.43 5.75 6.59
C PHE A 35 -3.32 6.80 6.63
N ILE A 36 -2.55 6.83 7.72
CA ILE A 36 -1.42 7.75 7.86
C ILE A 36 -0.34 7.46 6.81
N ALA A 37 -0.07 6.19 6.53
CA ALA A 37 0.94 5.77 5.56
C ALA A 37 0.58 6.19 4.14
N VAL A 38 -0.69 6.03 3.74
CA VAL A 38 -1.19 6.47 2.44
C VAL A 38 -1.13 7.99 2.32
N TRP A 39 -1.61 8.71 3.35
CA TRP A 39 -1.52 10.16 3.39
C TRP A 39 -0.07 10.66 3.27
N ALA A 40 0.84 10.09 4.06
CA ALA A 40 2.24 10.46 4.04
C ALA A 40 2.89 10.13 2.70
N ALA A 41 2.57 8.98 2.10
CA ALA A 41 3.06 8.59 0.80
C ALA A 41 2.62 9.55 -0.30
N THR A 42 1.36 9.99 -0.29
CA THR A 42 0.87 10.99 -1.24
C THR A 42 1.61 12.32 -1.11
N ASN A 43 1.79 12.83 0.11
CA ASN A 43 2.36 14.15 0.36
C ASN A 43 3.91 14.18 0.28
N MET A 44 4.58 13.10 0.64
CA MET A 44 6.04 13.03 0.72
C MET A 44 6.67 12.09 -0.31
N GLY A 45 5.88 11.31 -1.06
CA GLY A 45 6.38 10.32 -2.02
C GLY A 45 7.18 10.93 -3.15
N LEU A 46 6.79 12.10 -3.66
CA LEU A 46 7.56 12.83 -4.67
C LEU A 46 8.91 13.29 -4.13
N GLN A 47 8.96 13.79 -2.89
CA GLN A 47 10.20 14.22 -2.26
C GLN A 47 11.12 13.02 -1.99
N ALA A 48 10.57 11.92 -1.47
CA ALA A 48 11.32 10.68 -1.26
C ALA A 48 11.86 10.12 -2.58
N GLY A 49 11.06 10.16 -3.65
CA GLY A 49 11.50 9.79 -5.00
C GLY A 49 12.61 10.68 -5.53
N GLY A 50 12.55 12.01 -5.30
CA GLY A 50 13.62 12.93 -5.66
C GLY A 50 14.95 12.64 -4.95
N ILE A 51 14.90 12.29 -3.66
CA ILE A 51 16.09 11.87 -2.90
C ILE A 51 16.67 10.57 -3.49
N LEU A 52 15.81 9.59 -3.82
CA LEU A 52 16.25 8.35 -4.46
C LEU A 52 16.90 8.63 -5.81
N GLN A 53 16.32 9.50 -6.64
CA GLN A 53 16.89 9.87 -7.93
C GLN A 53 18.28 10.52 -7.79
N GLN A 54 18.52 11.32 -6.75
CA GLN A 54 19.83 11.95 -6.52
C GLN A 54 20.90 10.97 -6.01
N THR A 55 20.46 9.87 -5.39
CA THR A 55 21.33 8.89 -4.73
C THR A 55 21.48 7.57 -5.48
N SER A 56 20.73 7.40 -6.58
CA SER A 56 20.69 6.19 -7.40
C SER A 56 20.55 6.53 -8.88
N SER A 57 20.71 5.54 -9.76
CA SER A 57 20.55 5.69 -11.21
C SER A 57 19.12 5.47 -11.67
N PHE A 58 18.12 5.73 -10.84
CA PHE A 58 16.72 5.55 -11.22
C PHE A 58 16.22 6.73 -12.04
N GLU A 59 15.41 6.41 -13.05
CA GLU A 59 14.63 7.42 -13.77
C GLU A 59 13.58 8.05 -12.86
N LEU A 60 13.17 9.28 -13.20
CA LEU A 60 12.29 10.08 -12.33
C LEU A 60 10.97 9.35 -12.02
N ALA A 61 10.35 8.71 -13.02
CA ALA A 61 9.06 8.07 -12.84
C ALA A 61 9.19 6.82 -11.95
N ASP A 62 10.21 6.00 -12.17
CA ASP A 62 10.54 4.84 -11.32
C ASP A 62 10.86 5.28 -9.88
N ALA A 63 11.62 6.36 -9.71
CA ALA A 63 11.96 6.89 -8.39
C ALA A 63 10.72 7.34 -7.59
N ARG A 64 9.72 7.94 -8.25
CA ARG A 64 8.44 8.31 -7.62
C ARG A 64 7.64 7.10 -7.16
N VAL A 65 7.64 6.02 -7.94
CA VAL A 65 7.00 4.76 -7.54
C VAL A 65 7.67 4.21 -6.26
N TYR A 66 9.00 4.17 -6.23
CA TYR A 66 9.73 3.75 -5.03
C TYR A 66 9.50 4.69 -3.84
N GLY A 67 9.44 6.00 -4.06
CA GLY A 67 9.16 6.98 -3.01
C GLY A 67 7.80 6.76 -2.36
N PHE A 68 6.75 6.61 -3.18
CA PHE A 68 5.39 6.39 -2.70
C PHE A 68 5.24 5.07 -1.93
N PHE A 69 5.55 3.93 -2.57
CA PHE A 69 5.40 2.63 -1.91
C PHE A 69 6.42 2.40 -0.80
N GLY A 70 7.62 2.99 -0.91
CA GLY A 70 8.64 2.96 0.13
C GLY A 70 8.16 3.61 1.42
N ILE A 71 7.48 4.76 1.35
CA ILE A 71 6.89 5.40 2.53
C ILE A 71 5.79 4.52 3.16
N ILE A 72 4.92 3.93 2.34
CA ILE A 72 3.87 3.04 2.84
C ILE A 72 4.49 1.89 3.64
N VAL A 73 5.45 1.19 3.03
CA VAL A 73 6.13 0.06 3.68
C VAL A 73 6.87 0.51 4.93
N ALA A 74 7.64 1.59 4.86
CA ALA A 74 8.43 2.09 5.98
C ALA A 74 7.54 2.43 7.19
N LEU A 75 6.47 3.19 6.99
CA LEU A 75 5.58 3.59 8.08
C LEU A 75 4.82 2.39 8.68
N LEU A 76 4.32 1.48 7.85
CA LEU A 76 3.65 0.28 8.34
C LEU A 76 4.60 -0.60 9.17
N VAL A 77 5.84 -0.78 8.71
CA VAL A 77 6.85 -1.56 9.44
C VAL A 77 7.25 -0.88 10.74
N ILE A 78 7.50 0.44 10.73
CA ILE A 78 7.85 1.22 11.92
C ILE A 78 6.75 1.08 12.98
N VAL A 79 5.48 1.26 12.59
CA VAL A 79 4.36 1.15 13.53
C VAL A 79 4.18 -0.28 14.03
N GLU A 80 4.31 -1.29 13.17
CA GLU A 80 4.23 -2.69 13.59
C GLU A 80 5.33 -3.02 14.63
N VAL A 81 6.58 -2.61 14.38
CA VAL A 81 7.69 -2.81 15.34
C VAL A 81 7.46 -2.04 16.63
N ALA A 82 7.07 -0.76 16.55
CA ALA A 82 6.82 0.06 17.73
C ALA A 82 5.69 -0.51 18.60
N THR A 83 4.59 -0.94 17.98
CA THR A 83 3.49 -1.55 18.71
C THR A 83 3.86 -2.93 19.27
N GLN A 84 4.75 -3.69 18.61
CA GLN A 84 5.32 -4.92 19.12
C GLN A 84 6.10 -4.71 20.42
N LEU A 85 6.92 -3.66 20.50
CA LEU A 85 7.66 -3.32 21.71
C LEU A 85 6.74 -2.89 22.87
N ALA A 86 5.58 -2.33 22.57
CA ALA A 86 4.59 -1.91 23.57
C ALA A 86 3.66 -3.04 24.09
N HIS A 87 3.92 -4.31 23.77
CA HIS A 87 2.98 -5.44 23.95
C HIS A 87 2.43 -5.64 25.37
N SER A 88 3.21 -5.35 26.41
CA SER A 88 2.85 -5.67 27.80
C SER A 88 1.71 -4.83 28.37
N GLN A 89 1.33 -3.73 27.72
CA GLN A 89 0.32 -2.79 28.24
C GLN A 89 -1.06 -2.91 27.58
N ILE A 90 -1.21 -3.76 26.55
CA ILE A 90 -2.32 -3.66 25.59
C ILE A 90 -3.04 -5.00 25.38
N GLN A 91 -3.42 -5.70 26.46
CA GLN A 91 -4.15 -6.96 26.36
C GLN A 91 -5.58 -6.84 26.89
N ILE A 92 -6.55 -7.26 26.07
CA ILE A 92 -7.94 -7.41 26.48
C ILE A 92 -8.09 -8.79 27.16
N PRO A 93 -8.68 -8.88 28.37
CA PRO A 93 -8.80 -10.14 29.12
C PRO A 93 -9.58 -11.25 28.39
N ALA A 94 -10.52 -10.89 27.52
CA ALA A 94 -11.30 -11.82 26.72
C ALA A 94 -10.49 -12.36 25.53
N VAL A 95 -9.65 -13.37 25.77
CA VAL A 95 -8.68 -13.90 24.80
C VAL A 95 -9.32 -14.27 23.46
N VAL A 96 -10.40 -15.05 23.46
CA VAL A 96 -11.04 -15.48 22.19
C VAL A 96 -11.58 -14.28 21.40
N LEU A 97 -12.30 -13.38 22.06
CA LEU A 97 -12.84 -12.18 21.40
C LEU A 97 -11.72 -11.28 20.85
N ASN A 98 -10.65 -11.07 21.64
CA ASN A 98 -9.50 -10.28 21.25
C ASN A 98 -8.80 -10.85 20.02
N ARG A 99 -8.62 -12.17 19.95
CA ARG A 99 -7.98 -12.84 18.82
C ARG A 99 -8.88 -12.81 17.58
N THR A 100 -10.17 -13.11 17.72
CA THR A 100 -11.12 -13.08 16.60
C THR A 100 -11.24 -11.68 16.01
N LEU A 101 -11.44 -10.66 16.85
CA LEU A 101 -11.50 -9.27 16.38
C LEU A 101 -10.16 -8.81 15.83
N GLY A 102 -9.04 -9.23 16.41
CA GLY A 102 -7.70 -8.98 15.88
C GLY A 102 -7.51 -9.55 14.48
N THR A 103 -7.92 -10.80 14.25
CA THR A 103 -7.90 -11.42 12.92
C THR A 103 -8.80 -10.68 11.94
N LEU A 104 -10.03 -10.34 12.34
CA LEU A 104 -10.97 -9.60 11.48
C LEU A 104 -10.40 -8.25 11.06
N VAL A 105 -9.85 -7.47 12.01
CA VAL A 105 -9.22 -6.19 11.68
C VAL A 105 -7.98 -6.42 10.81
N GLY A 106 -7.15 -7.43 11.10
CA GLY A 106 -6.00 -7.77 10.27
C GLY A 106 -6.38 -8.08 8.82
N VAL A 107 -7.35 -8.95 8.61
CA VAL A 107 -7.85 -9.29 7.27
C VAL A 107 -8.43 -8.07 6.56
N SER A 108 -9.24 -7.27 7.25
CA SER A 108 -9.78 -6.01 6.69
C SER A 108 -8.66 -5.07 6.27
N THR A 109 -7.65 -4.83 7.12
CA THR A 109 -6.49 -4.00 6.78
C THR A 109 -5.75 -4.53 5.56
N ALA A 110 -5.56 -5.86 5.44
CA ALA A 110 -4.92 -6.46 4.27
C ALA A 110 -5.73 -6.26 2.99
N ILE A 111 -7.06 -6.37 3.06
CA ILE A 111 -7.94 -6.11 1.90
C ILE A 111 -7.82 -4.65 1.46
N LEU A 112 -7.92 -3.70 2.41
CA LEU A 112 -7.80 -2.27 2.12
C LEU A 112 -6.43 -1.95 1.50
N LEU A 113 -5.34 -2.41 2.12
CA LEU A 113 -3.98 -2.21 1.60
C LEU A 113 -3.81 -2.83 0.21
N SER A 114 -4.34 -4.03 -0.02
CA SER A 114 -4.25 -4.69 -1.32
C SER A 114 -4.95 -3.91 -2.42
N VAL A 115 -6.15 -3.41 -2.14
CA VAL A 115 -6.92 -2.59 -3.09
C VAL A 115 -6.17 -1.31 -3.43
N ILE A 116 -5.65 -0.60 -2.43
CA ILE A 116 -4.88 0.63 -2.63
C ILE A 116 -3.62 0.36 -3.44
N VAL A 117 -2.85 -0.67 -3.08
CA VAL A 117 -1.60 -1.00 -3.76
C VAL A 117 -1.87 -1.37 -5.22
N VAL A 118 -2.85 -2.23 -5.48
CA VAL A 118 -3.19 -2.66 -6.86
C VAL A 118 -3.73 -1.49 -7.68
N TYR A 119 -4.56 -0.62 -7.08
CA TYR A 119 -5.07 0.58 -7.74
C TYR A 119 -3.94 1.53 -8.15
N GLU A 120 -3.06 1.89 -7.22
CA GLU A 120 -1.93 2.80 -7.47
C GLU A 120 -0.91 2.19 -8.44
N ILE A 121 -0.66 0.87 -8.38
CA ILE A 121 0.15 0.17 -9.39
C ILE A 121 -0.51 0.24 -10.77
N GLY A 122 -1.84 0.12 -10.84
CA GLY A 122 -2.60 0.27 -12.06
C GLY A 122 -2.34 1.62 -12.72
N ALA A 123 -2.33 2.70 -11.92
CA ALA A 123 -1.99 4.04 -12.38
C ALA A 123 -0.50 4.17 -12.75
N ALA A 124 0.41 3.71 -11.90
CA ALA A 124 1.87 3.74 -12.13
C ALA A 124 2.29 2.94 -13.38
N SER A 125 1.49 1.96 -13.78
CA SER A 125 1.72 1.18 -15.01
C SER A 125 1.26 1.88 -16.29
N ASN A 126 0.46 2.95 -16.17
CA ASN A 126 -0.06 3.74 -17.29
C ASN A 126 0.02 5.26 -17.00
N PRO A 127 1.23 5.80 -16.75
CA PRO A 127 1.41 7.23 -16.51
C PRO A 127 1.12 8.08 -17.75
N ILE A 128 0.70 9.32 -17.51
CA ILE A 128 0.51 10.33 -18.56
C ILE A 128 1.83 11.08 -18.79
N GLY A 129 2.20 11.31 -20.06
CA GLY A 129 3.24 12.29 -20.43
C GLY A 129 4.62 11.76 -20.87
N GLY A 130 4.76 10.50 -21.30
CA GLY A 130 6.02 9.94 -21.83
C GLY A 130 5.85 9.10 -23.10
N ALA A 131 6.85 9.10 -23.99
CA ALA A 131 6.85 8.33 -25.24
C ALA A 131 7.36 6.88 -25.07
N GLN A 132 7.99 6.56 -23.94
CA GLN A 132 8.39 5.22 -23.50
C GLN A 132 8.26 5.12 -21.98
N LEU A 133 7.87 3.95 -21.49
CA LEU A 133 7.87 3.66 -20.06
C LEU A 133 9.27 3.32 -19.58
N ASP A 134 9.57 3.71 -18.35
CA ASP A 134 10.79 3.27 -17.66
C ASP A 134 10.72 1.76 -17.32
N PRO A 135 11.87 1.08 -17.13
CA PRO A 135 11.92 -0.38 -16.96
C PRO A 135 11.02 -0.92 -15.84
N LEU A 136 10.94 -0.25 -14.68
CA LEU A 136 10.05 -0.71 -13.62
C LEU A 136 8.58 -0.51 -14.02
N GLN A 137 8.22 0.63 -14.61
CA GLN A 137 6.85 0.84 -15.10
C GLN A 137 6.42 -0.17 -16.18
N GLN A 138 7.35 -0.60 -17.04
CA GLN A 138 7.11 -1.70 -18.00
C GLN A 138 6.80 -3.00 -17.26
N ASN A 139 7.63 -3.37 -16.27
CA ASN A 139 7.42 -4.57 -15.45
C ASN A 139 6.09 -4.51 -14.66
N LEU A 140 5.71 -3.34 -14.16
CA LEU A 140 4.41 -3.12 -13.52
C LEU A 140 3.27 -3.34 -14.52
N ARG A 141 3.37 -2.74 -15.73
CA ARG A 141 2.37 -2.90 -16.79
C ARG A 141 2.19 -4.35 -17.20
N ASP A 142 3.29 -5.08 -17.37
CA ASP A 142 3.23 -6.49 -17.71
C ASP A 142 2.63 -7.31 -16.56
N SER A 143 2.95 -6.97 -15.32
CA SER A 143 2.39 -7.63 -14.13
C SER A 143 0.87 -7.40 -14.00
N VAL A 144 0.39 -6.19 -14.31
CA VAL A 144 -1.03 -5.82 -14.29
C VAL A 144 -1.76 -6.52 -15.44
N ARG A 145 -1.23 -6.47 -16.66
CA ARG A 145 -1.85 -7.08 -17.85
C ARG A 145 -1.96 -8.59 -17.76
N HIS A 146 -0.95 -9.25 -17.18
CA HIS A 146 -0.92 -10.71 -17.04
C HIS A 146 -1.47 -11.21 -15.69
N SER A 147 -2.06 -10.32 -14.87
CA SER A 147 -2.78 -10.73 -13.67
C SER A 147 -3.95 -11.63 -14.05
N LEU A 148 -4.03 -12.79 -13.40
CA LEU A 148 -5.07 -13.78 -13.71
C LEU A 148 -6.43 -13.37 -13.15
N PHE A 149 -6.44 -12.80 -11.95
CA PHE A 149 -7.70 -12.49 -11.26
C PHE A 149 -7.63 -11.28 -10.35
N MET A 150 -6.48 -10.92 -9.78
CA MET A 150 -6.42 -9.95 -8.70
C MET A 150 -6.79 -8.53 -9.15
N VAL A 151 -6.29 -8.09 -10.31
CA VAL A 151 -6.67 -6.78 -10.88
C VAL A 151 -8.19 -6.71 -11.10
N LYS A 152 -8.80 -7.79 -11.60
CA LYS A 152 -10.27 -7.86 -11.79
C LYS A 152 -11.02 -7.83 -10.47
N LEU A 153 -10.51 -8.54 -9.46
CA LEU A 153 -11.11 -8.59 -8.13
C LEU A 153 -11.09 -7.21 -7.48
N VAL A 154 -9.93 -6.54 -7.49
CA VAL A 154 -9.79 -5.18 -6.93
C VAL A 154 -10.71 -4.22 -7.65
N ASN A 155 -10.72 -4.20 -8.99
CA ASN A 155 -11.62 -3.34 -9.76
C ASN A 155 -13.12 -3.64 -9.54
N ALA A 156 -13.48 -4.80 -8.97
CA ALA A 156 -14.86 -5.11 -8.63
C ALA A 156 -15.28 -4.57 -7.24
N ILE A 157 -14.31 -4.34 -6.34
CA ILE A 157 -14.55 -3.91 -4.95
C ILE A 157 -13.94 -2.55 -4.62
N ASP A 158 -13.32 -1.89 -5.61
CA ASP A 158 -12.52 -0.69 -5.42
C ASP A 158 -13.35 0.51 -4.94
N ARG A 159 -14.49 0.79 -5.55
CA ARG A 159 -15.30 2.00 -5.30
C ARG A 159 -15.52 2.34 -3.83
N PRO A 160 -16.08 1.44 -2.98
CA PRO A 160 -16.31 1.77 -1.58
C PRO A 160 -14.99 1.98 -0.82
N ILE A 161 -13.93 1.28 -1.17
CA ILE A 161 -12.64 1.37 -0.50
C ILE A 161 -11.93 2.65 -0.93
N LEU A 162 -11.84 2.92 -2.23
CA LEU A 162 -11.25 4.14 -2.76
C LEU A 162 -11.96 5.38 -2.25
N ALA A 163 -13.29 5.36 -2.06
CA ALA A 163 -14.01 6.48 -1.45
C ALA A 163 -13.52 6.82 -0.03
N LEU A 164 -13.08 5.82 0.76
CA LEU A 164 -12.51 6.05 2.09
C LEU A 164 -11.10 6.66 2.04
N PHE A 165 -10.34 6.34 0.99
CA PHE A 165 -8.95 6.77 0.83
C PHE A 165 -8.79 7.96 -0.12
N GLN A 166 -9.83 8.36 -0.84
CA GLN A 166 -9.78 9.44 -1.84
C GLN A 166 -9.17 10.75 -1.31
N PRO A 167 -9.45 11.21 -0.08
CA PRO A 167 -8.82 12.42 0.46
C PRO A 167 -7.32 12.26 0.75
N LEU A 168 -6.82 11.03 0.77
CA LEU A 168 -5.46 10.66 1.15
C LEU A 168 -4.62 10.19 -0.03
N LEU A 169 -5.26 9.81 -1.14
CA LEU A 169 -4.59 9.36 -2.37
C LEU A 169 -4.23 10.55 -3.27
N PRO A 170 -3.30 10.36 -4.23
CA PRO A 170 -3.03 11.38 -5.24
C PRO A 170 -4.30 11.77 -6.00
N GLY A 171 -4.51 13.07 -6.23
CA GLY A 171 -5.68 13.57 -6.96
C GLY A 171 -5.73 13.07 -8.41
N ASP A 172 -4.56 12.97 -9.06
CA ASP A 172 -4.39 12.31 -10.35
C ASP A 172 -3.18 11.35 -10.27
N PRO A 173 -3.41 10.06 -9.96
CA PRO A 173 -2.34 9.07 -9.82
C PRO A 173 -1.51 8.87 -11.09
N GLN A 174 -2.11 8.98 -12.29
CA GLN A 174 -1.39 8.79 -13.55
C GLN A 174 -0.43 9.94 -13.84
N VAL A 175 -0.80 11.17 -13.46
CA VAL A 175 0.10 12.32 -13.50
C VAL A 175 1.14 12.23 -12.39
N TYR A 176 0.75 11.79 -11.19
CA TYR A 176 1.64 11.64 -10.03
C TYR A 176 2.85 10.76 -10.36
N PHE A 177 2.61 9.58 -10.93
CA PHE A 177 3.67 8.64 -11.34
C PHE A 177 4.26 8.93 -12.73
N GLY A 178 3.84 10.00 -13.40
CA GLY A 178 4.40 10.39 -14.69
C GLY A 178 5.77 11.07 -14.59
N PRO A 179 6.45 11.28 -15.72
CA PRO A 179 7.70 12.03 -15.77
C PRO A 179 7.49 13.54 -15.68
N GLY A 180 6.25 14.02 -15.87
CA GLY A 180 5.91 15.43 -15.88
C GLY A 180 5.92 16.09 -14.49
N PRO A 181 5.82 17.43 -14.44
CA PRO A 181 5.59 18.15 -13.19
C PRO A 181 4.23 17.76 -12.59
N VAL A 182 4.20 17.60 -11.26
CA VAL A 182 2.99 17.34 -10.50
C VAL A 182 2.64 18.61 -9.76
N ASN A 183 1.46 19.16 -10.02
CA ASN A 183 0.96 20.28 -9.24
C ASN A 183 0.35 19.75 -7.93
N PRO A 184 0.80 20.23 -6.76
CA PRO A 184 0.23 19.86 -5.47
C PRO A 184 -1.20 20.38 -5.28
#